data_AF-A0A956WA40-F1
#
_entry.id   AF-A0A956WA40-F1
#
_cell.length_a   1.000
_cell.length_b   1.000
_cell.length_c   1.000
_cell.angle_alpha   90.00
_cell.angle_beta   90.00
_cell.angle_gamma   90.00
#
_symmetry.space_group_name_H-M   'P 1'
#
loop_
_entity.id
_entity.type
_entity.pdbx_description
1 polymer ?
#
loop_
_entity_poly.entity_id
_entity_poly.type
_entity_poly.pdbx_seq_one_letter_code
_entity_poly.pdbx_strand_id
1 'polypeptide(L)'
;MTQISQEPKVGVRNGVDTVALFETINVVKENPELGRAQFRATNRWVSGTHSRGTISTFFAAGGEQQHIRETVLDADHPTVLVGSDQGPTPVEYLLHALAACLTAGIGNIAAARGVKLNAVESSVEGDADLR
;
A
#
# COMPACT_ATOMS: atom_id res chain seq x y z
N MET A 1 8.13 -23.44 -23.50
CA MET A 1 8.10 -22.07 -22.94
C MET A 1 9.22 -22.00 -21.91
N THR A 2 10.36 -21.46 -22.31
CA THR A 2 11.59 -21.45 -21.51
C THR A 2 11.42 -20.48 -20.33
N GLN A 3 11.48 -21.00 -19.11
CA GLN A 3 11.56 -20.18 -17.90
C GLN A 3 12.86 -19.38 -17.94
N ILE A 4 12.74 -18.06 -18.02
CA ILE A 4 13.87 -17.15 -17.82
C ILE A 4 14.10 -17.11 -16.30
N SER A 5 15.01 -17.93 -15.81
CA SER A 5 15.56 -17.78 -14.47
C SER A 5 16.26 -16.42 -14.40
N GLN A 6 15.63 -15.45 -13.74
CA GLN A 6 16.29 -14.18 -13.45
C GLN A 6 17.41 -14.45 -12.44
N GLU A 7 18.66 -14.26 -12.87
CA GLU A 7 19.80 -14.25 -11.95
C GLU A 7 19.57 -13.19 -10.87
N PRO A 8 19.93 -13.47 -9.60
CA PRO A 8 19.82 -12.48 -8.54
C PRO A 8 20.70 -11.27 -8.89
N LYS A 9 20.07 -10.15 -9.27
CA LYS A 9 20.77 -8.89 -9.45
C LYS A 9 21.46 -8.54 -8.13
N VAL A 10 22.76 -8.29 -8.18
CA VAL A 10 23.52 -7.75 -7.04
C VAL A 10 22.77 -6.54 -6.51
N GLY A 11 22.40 -6.53 -5.23
CA GLY A 11 21.61 -5.46 -4.62
C GLY A 11 20.10 -5.68 -4.54
N VAL A 12 19.54 -6.78 -5.07
CA VAL A 12 18.12 -7.11 -4.86
C VAL A 12 17.96 -8.18 -3.77
N ARG A 13 17.08 -7.94 -2.79
CA ARG A 13 16.74 -8.92 -1.73
C ARG A 13 15.26 -8.91 -1.40
N ASN A 14 14.64 -10.08 -1.34
CA ASN A 14 13.19 -10.25 -1.12
C ASN A 14 12.32 -9.42 -2.10
N GLY A 15 12.82 -9.18 -3.32
CA GLY A 15 12.17 -8.33 -4.32
C GLY A 15 12.39 -6.81 -4.14
N VAL A 16 13.12 -6.39 -3.11
CA VAL A 16 13.47 -4.99 -2.85
C VAL A 16 14.83 -4.67 -3.48
N ASP A 17 14.91 -3.60 -4.27
CA ASP A 17 16.18 -3.02 -4.71
C ASP A 17 16.82 -2.26 -3.54
N THR A 18 17.76 -2.92 -2.86
CA THR A 18 18.43 -2.37 -1.67
C THR A 18 19.41 -1.26 -2.03
N VAL A 19 19.94 -1.23 -3.25
CA VAL A 19 20.82 -0.13 -3.69
C VAL A 19 19.99 1.15 -3.80
N ALA A 20 18.90 1.11 -4.56
CA ALA A 20 17.98 2.25 -4.72
C ALA A 20 17.38 2.70 -3.38
N LEU A 21 17.06 1.76 -2.48
CA LEU A 21 16.56 2.06 -1.14
C LEU A 21 17.57 2.90 -0.33
N PHE A 22 18.84 2.47 -0.27
CA PHE A 22 19.85 3.20 0.49
C PHE A 22 20.23 4.54 -0.16
N GLU A 23 20.23 4.61 -1.49
CA GLU A 23 20.40 5.88 -2.22
C GLU A 23 19.29 6.86 -1.86
N THR A 24 18.03 6.41 -1.88
CA THR A 24 16.87 7.24 -1.49
C THR A 24 17.01 7.74 -0.05
N ILE A 25 17.43 6.88 0.89
CA ILE A 25 17.68 7.26 2.28
C ILE A 25 18.75 8.37 2.36
N ASN A 26 19.84 8.26 1.60
CA ASN A 26 20.90 9.26 1.61
C ASN A 26 20.43 10.60 1.03
N VAL A 27 19.70 10.57 -0.09
CA VAL A 27 19.10 11.78 -0.69
C VAL A 27 18.16 12.49 0.29
N VAL A 28 17.32 11.76 1.01
CA VAL A 28 16.42 12.36 2.02
C VAL A 28 17.21 12.87 3.24
N LYS A 29 18.29 12.21 3.65
CA LYS A 29 19.17 12.73 4.72
C LYS A 29 19.83 14.05 4.33
N GLU A 30 20.29 14.16 3.08
CA GLU A 30 20.92 15.38 2.55
C GLU A 30 19.91 16.49 2.29
N ASN A 31 18.68 16.15 1.90
CA ASN A 31 17.59 17.09 1.69
C ASN A 31 16.27 16.57 2.29
N PRO A 32 16.00 16.87 3.58
CA PRO A 32 14.83 16.36 4.30
C PRO A 32 13.48 16.72 3.67
N GLU A 33 13.38 17.82 2.93
CA GLU A 33 12.14 18.21 2.25
C GLU A 33 11.70 17.18 1.20
N LEU A 34 12.65 16.44 0.60
CA LEU A 34 12.34 15.35 -0.34
C LEU A 34 11.66 14.16 0.33
N GLY A 35 11.74 14.05 1.66
CA GLY A 35 11.02 13.05 2.45
C GLY A 35 9.54 13.37 2.68
N ARG A 36 9.07 14.56 2.28
CA ARG A 36 7.66 14.95 2.43
C ARG A 36 6.82 14.31 1.33
N ALA A 37 5.72 13.68 1.75
CA ALA A 37 4.72 13.12 0.86
C ALA A 37 3.30 13.50 1.29
N GLN A 38 2.40 13.61 0.32
CA GLN A 38 0.96 13.73 0.53
C GLN A 38 0.26 12.73 -0.38
N PHE A 39 -0.35 11.71 0.21
CA PHE A 39 -1.17 10.73 -0.52
C PHE A 39 -2.62 11.19 -0.57
N ARG A 40 -3.32 10.89 -1.66
CA ARG A 40 -4.68 11.37 -1.91
C ARG A 40 -5.58 10.26 -2.43
N ALA A 41 -6.84 10.32 -2.00
CA ALA A 41 -7.95 9.59 -2.58
C ALA A 41 -9.12 10.56 -2.72
N THR A 42 -9.90 10.41 -3.78
CA THR A 42 -11.19 11.09 -3.93
C THR A 42 -12.29 10.05 -3.79
N ASN A 43 -13.47 10.47 -3.34
CA ASN A 43 -14.61 9.57 -3.23
C ASN A 43 -15.89 10.31 -3.61
N ARG A 44 -16.83 9.59 -4.22
CA ARG A 44 -18.18 10.08 -4.47
C ARG A 44 -19.19 9.10 -3.89
N TRP A 45 -20.22 9.66 -3.28
CA TRP A 45 -21.41 8.88 -2.94
C TRP A 45 -22.08 8.36 -4.22
N VAL A 46 -22.58 7.13 -4.17
CA VAL A 46 -23.34 6.51 -5.26
C VAL A 46 -24.80 6.37 -4.82
N SER A 47 -25.05 5.62 -3.75
CA SER A 47 -26.39 5.45 -3.15
C SER A 47 -26.28 4.74 -1.81
N GLY A 48 -27.19 4.98 -0.85
CA GLY A 48 -27.17 4.29 0.44
C GLY A 48 -25.79 4.41 1.12
N THR A 49 -25.24 3.29 1.59
CA THR A 49 -23.88 3.16 2.13
C THR A 49 -22.79 2.97 1.06
N HIS A 50 -23.16 2.88 -0.21
CA HIS A 50 -22.24 2.67 -1.33
C HIS A 50 -21.58 3.97 -1.80
N SER A 51 -20.26 3.93 -1.92
CA SER A 51 -19.43 5.00 -2.46
C SER A 51 -18.37 4.44 -3.40
N ARG A 52 -17.87 5.29 -4.31
CA ARG A 52 -16.82 4.92 -5.27
C ARG A 52 -15.63 5.86 -5.17
N GLY A 53 -14.53 5.32 -4.65
CA GLY A 53 -13.26 5.98 -4.49
C GLY A 53 -12.34 5.84 -5.70
N THR A 54 -11.47 6.82 -5.87
CA THR A 54 -10.44 6.87 -6.90
C THR A 54 -9.09 7.26 -6.29
N ILE A 55 -8.04 6.52 -6.62
CA ILE A 55 -6.65 6.79 -6.22
C ILE A 55 -5.81 6.92 -7.50
N SER A 56 -5.17 8.07 -7.69
CA SER A 56 -4.47 8.40 -8.95
C SER A 56 -3.24 9.28 -8.76
N THR A 57 -3.30 10.30 -7.90
CA THR A 57 -2.22 11.28 -7.73
C THR A 57 -1.73 11.38 -6.28
N PHE A 58 -0.48 11.80 -6.11
CA PHE A 58 0.14 12.05 -4.81
C PHE A 58 1.30 13.04 -4.99
N PHE A 59 1.68 13.73 -3.93
CA PHE A 59 2.91 14.53 -3.90
C PHE A 59 4.01 13.72 -3.22
N ALA A 60 5.20 13.63 -3.83
CA ALA A 60 6.39 13.01 -3.23
C ALA A 60 7.65 13.44 -3.98
N ALA A 61 8.83 13.31 -3.35
CA ALA A 61 10.13 13.65 -3.94
C ALA A 61 10.19 15.07 -4.54
N GLY A 62 9.51 16.03 -3.90
CA GLY A 62 9.50 17.43 -4.30
C GLY A 62 8.55 17.80 -5.44
N GLY A 63 7.67 16.88 -5.90
CA GLY A 63 6.74 17.18 -6.98
C GLY A 63 5.44 16.37 -6.97
N GLU A 64 4.50 16.77 -7.80
CA GLU A 64 3.28 16.01 -8.09
C GLU A 64 3.60 14.76 -8.91
N GLN A 65 3.01 13.65 -8.51
CA GLN A 65 3.22 12.32 -9.07
C GLN A 65 1.86 11.71 -9.45
N GLN A 66 1.90 10.75 -10.37
CA GLN A 66 0.72 10.01 -10.81
C GLN A 66 1.03 8.52 -10.87
N HIS A 67 0.09 7.70 -10.39
CA HIS A 67 0.15 6.26 -10.59
C HIS A 67 0.05 5.92 -12.08
N ILE A 68 0.73 4.85 -12.51
CA ILE A 68 0.68 4.36 -13.90
C ILE A 68 -0.77 4.06 -14.33
N ARG A 69 -1.61 3.61 -13.39
CA ARG A 69 -3.04 3.39 -13.60
C ARG A 69 -3.81 3.95 -12.42
N GLU A 70 -4.98 4.49 -12.73
CA GLU A 70 -5.97 4.83 -11.72
C GLU A 70 -6.53 3.56 -11.08
N THR A 71 -6.68 3.57 -9.76
CA THR A 71 -7.36 2.52 -9.01
C THR A 71 -8.72 3.03 -8.58
N VAL A 72 -9.77 2.28 -8.93
CA VAL A 72 -11.16 2.56 -8.54
C VAL A 72 -11.59 1.50 -7.54
N LEU A 73 -12.15 1.94 -6.42
CA LEU A 73 -12.59 1.07 -5.33
C LEU A 73 -14.04 1.40 -4.99
N ASP A 74 -14.89 0.37 -4.97
CA ASP A 74 -16.23 0.47 -4.37
C ASP A 74 -16.12 0.12 -2.89
N ALA A 75 -16.77 0.92 -2.04
CA ALA A 75 -16.93 0.63 -0.62
C ALA A 75 -18.42 0.65 -0.27
N ASP A 76 -18.87 -0.36 0.44
CA ASP A 76 -20.26 -0.51 0.88
C ASP A 76 -20.30 -1.23 2.22
N HIS A 77 -21.49 -1.54 2.72
CA HIS A 77 -21.68 -2.36 3.91
C HIS A 77 -22.43 -3.66 3.57
N PRO A 78 -22.20 -4.76 4.31
CA PRO A 78 -23.02 -5.95 4.18
C PRO A 78 -24.47 -5.65 4.61
N THR A 79 -25.42 -6.49 4.19
CA THR A 79 -26.86 -6.27 4.48
C THR A 79 -27.17 -6.14 5.97
N VAL A 80 -26.47 -6.89 6.83
CA VAL A 80 -26.63 -6.81 8.30
C VAL A 80 -26.21 -5.44 8.86
N LEU A 81 -25.38 -4.69 8.12
CA LEU A 81 -24.96 -3.32 8.41
C LEU A 81 -25.58 -2.32 7.43
N VAL A 82 -26.84 -2.57 7.05
CA VAL A 82 -27.71 -1.68 6.25
C VAL A 82 -27.19 -1.29 4.86
N GLY A 83 -26.28 -2.08 4.28
CA GLY A 83 -25.81 -1.89 2.90
C GLY A 83 -26.28 -2.96 1.92
N SER A 84 -25.71 -2.91 0.72
CA SER A 84 -26.04 -3.81 -0.40
C SER A 84 -24.88 -4.73 -0.82
N ASP A 85 -23.83 -4.77 0.00
CA ASP A 85 -22.64 -5.61 -0.19
C ASP A 85 -21.94 -5.41 -1.55
N GLN A 86 -21.90 -4.15 -2.04
CA GLN A 86 -21.28 -3.79 -3.33
C GLN A 86 -19.75 -3.62 -3.26
N GLY A 87 -19.15 -3.86 -2.10
CA GLY A 87 -17.72 -3.77 -1.87
C GLY A 87 -17.39 -3.88 -0.38
N PRO A 88 -16.11 -4.08 -0.02
CA PRO A 88 -15.67 -4.13 1.37
C PRO A 88 -16.07 -2.86 2.13
N THR A 89 -16.25 -3.02 3.43
CA THR A 89 -16.50 -1.90 4.32
C THR A 89 -15.30 -0.95 4.36
N PRO A 90 -15.54 0.35 4.64
CA PRO A 90 -14.44 1.29 4.86
C PRO A 90 -13.46 0.82 5.96
N VAL A 91 -13.95 0.15 7.00
CA VAL A 91 -13.08 -0.37 8.08
C VAL A 91 -12.26 -1.57 7.64
N GLU A 92 -12.80 -2.48 6.82
CA GLU A 92 -12.02 -3.57 6.23
C GLU A 92 -10.91 -3.04 5.30
N TYR A 93 -11.18 -1.97 4.55
CA TYR A 93 -10.12 -1.28 3.77
C TYR A 93 -9.02 -0.71 4.67
N LEU A 94 -9.38 -0.15 5.83
CA LEU A 94 -8.40 0.34 6.80
C LEU A 94 -7.54 -0.81 7.37
N LEU A 95 -8.16 -1.92 7.75
CA LEU A 95 -7.44 -3.11 8.25
C LEU A 95 -6.55 -3.72 7.16
N HIS A 96 -7.04 -3.79 5.92
CA HIS A 96 -6.26 -4.22 4.76
C HIS A 96 -5.03 -3.31 4.54
N ALA A 97 -5.22 -1.99 4.58
CA ALA A 97 -4.13 -1.04 4.43
C ALA A 97 -3.06 -1.22 5.53
N LEU A 98 -3.48 -1.46 6.77
CA LEU A 98 -2.57 -1.75 7.88
C LEU A 98 -1.80 -3.06 7.66
N ALA A 99 -2.50 -4.15 7.34
CA ALA A 99 -1.90 -5.45 7.08
C ALA A 99 -0.85 -5.37 5.95
N ALA A 100 -1.19 -4.68 4.86
CA ALA A 100 -0.30 -4.47 3.73
C ALA A 100 0.95 -3.65 4.11
N CYS A 101 0.77 -2.55 4.86
CA CYS A 101 1.89 -1.73 5.33
C CYS A 101 2.85 -2.51 6.22
N LEU A 102 2.34 -3.31 7.15
CA LEU A 102 3.18 -4.14 8.04
C LEU A 102 3.99 -5.16 7.25
N THR A 103 3.34 -5.89 6.33
CA THR A 103 4.00 -6.90 5.49
C THR A 103 5.08 -6.28 4.60
N ALA A 104 4.80 -5.15 3.95
CA ALA A 104 5.77 -4.42 3.14
C ALA A 104 6.94 -3.90 3.99
N GLY A 105 6.66 -3.38 5.18
CA GLY A 105 7.66 -2.93 6.15
C GLY A 105 8.63 -4.05 6.55
N ILE A 106 8.11 -5.24 6.86
CA ILE A 106 8.93 -6.43 7.15
C ILE A 106 9.84 -6.76 5.96
N GLY A 107 9.31 -6.77 4.74
CA GLY A 107 10.08 -7.01 3.51
C GLY A 107 11.24 -6.03 3.34
N ASN A 108 10.97 -4.73 3.48
CA ASN A 108 11.96 -3.66 3.36
C ASN A 108 13.05 -3.76 4.42
N ILE A 109 12.70 -3.93 5.69
CA ILE A 109 13.67 -4.00 6.78
C ILE A 109 14.51 -5.29 6.69
N ALA A 110 13.90 -6.43 6.36
CA ALA A 110 14.63 -7.67 6.15
C ALA A 110 15.63 -7.52 5.00
N ALA A 111 15.22 -6.92 3.88
CA ALA A 111 16.09 -6.67 2.74
C ALA A 111 17.28 -5.76 3.12
N ALA A 112 17.01 -4.62 3.77
CA ALA A 112 18.03 -3.68 4.23
C ALA A 112 19.03 -4.29 5.22
N ARG A 113 18.58 -5.26 6.04
CA ARG A 113 19.43 -5.98 7.01
C ARG A 113 20.11 -7.23 6.44
N GLY A 114 19.93 -7.54 5.16
CA GLY A 114 20.50 -8.75 4.59
C GLY A 114 19.85 -10.04 5.10
N VAL A 115 18.60 -10.01 5.53
CA VAL A 115 17.86 -11.22 5.94
C VAL A 115 17.02 -11.74 4.77
N LYS A 116 17.21 -13.02 4.40
CA LYS A 116 16.37 -13.70 3.41
C LYS A 116 15.05 -14.12 4.07
N LEU A 117 13.93 -13.75 3.45
CA LEU A 117 12.60 -14.21 3.86
C LEU A 117 12.20 -15.43 3.02
N ASN A 118 11.57 -16.41 3.65
CA ASN A 118 10.95 -17.54 2.95
C ASN A 118 9.44 -17.34 2.77
N ALA A 119 8.76 -16.79 3.78
CA ALA A 119 7.36 -16.41 3.73
C ALA A 119 7.07 -15.31 4.77
N VAL A 120 6.09 -14.45 4.50
CA VAL A 120 5.51 -13.49 5.45
C VAL A 120 4.01 -13.43 5.19
N GLU A 121 3.22 -13.61 6.24
CA GLU A 121 1.76 -13.45 6.23
C GLU A 121 1.36 -12.59 7.43
N SER A 122 0.30 -11.80 7.27
CA SER A 122 -0.24 -10.97 8.34
C SER A 122 -1.76 -11.04 8.36
N SER A 123 -2.32 -11.07 9.57
CA SER A 123 -3.75 -10.98 9.84
C SER A 123 -3.99 -9.84 10.81
N VAL A 124 -5.02 -9.04 10.56
CA VAL A 124 -5.39 -7.91 11.40
C VAL A 124 -6.90 -7.95 11.61
N GLU A 125 -7.31 -7.84 12.86
CA GLU A 125 -8.70 -7.77 13.28
C GLU A 125 -8.90 -6.48 14.09
N GLY A 126 -10.12 -5.97 14.09
CA GLY A 126 -10.49 -4.78 14.86
C GLY A 126 -11.96 -4.86 15.24
N ASP A 127 -12.24 -4.68 16.53
CA ASP A 127 -13.59 -4.70 17.06
C ASP A 127 -14.24 -3.32 16.98
N ALA A 128 -15.53 -3.29 16.68
CA ALA A 128 -16.36 -2.09 16.73
C ALA A 128 -17.66 -2.39 17.49
N ASP A 129 -18.05 -1.46 18.35
CA ASP A 129 -19.33 -1.50 19.06
C ASP A 129 -20.26 -0.44 18.46
N LEU A 130 -21.43 -0.86 17.97
CA LEU A 130 -22.39 -0.01 17.26
C LEU A 130 -23.50 0.53 18.18
N ARG A 131 -23.43 0.26 19.49
CA ARG A 131 -24.41 0.70 20.48
C ARG A 131 -24.35 2.20 20.78
#